data_AF-A0A2X3ESZ7-F1
#
_entry.id   AF-A0A2X3ESZ7-F1
#
_cell.length_a   1.000
_cell.length_b   1.000
_cell.length_c   1.000
_cell.angle_alpha   90.00
_cell.angle_beta   90.00
_cell.angle_gamma   90.00
#
_symmetry.space_group_name_H-M   'P 1'
#
loop_
_entity.id
_entity.type
_entity.pdbx_description
1 polymer ?
#
loop_
_entity_poly.entity_id
_entity_poly.type
_entity_poly.pdbx_seq_one_letter_code
_entity_poly.pdbx_strand_id
1 'polypeptide(L)'
;MPALVYSSKPHETAAHFRSVASATDLPIMVYNNPPIYKNDVTPDILATLTDCENIVCFKDSSGDTRRFIDLRNTVGDRFVLFAGLDDVVVESIAVGAEGWISGMSNAFRAKGKRYSVSPRQQRYEEAMALYRWFMPLLHLDARPDLVQCIKLCEELLGRGSAIYPSAASGAGRRNAPAGGGDR
;
A
#
# COMPACT_ATOMS: atom_id res chain seq x y z
N MET A 1 -8.67 -4.38 8.23
CA MET A 1 -7.66 -5.49 8.22
C MET A 1 -8.31 -6.74 8.78
N PRO A 2 -7.98 -7.94 8.26
CA PRO A 2 -8.41 -9.20 8.88
C PRO A 2 -7.74 -9.39 10.25
N ALA A 3 -8.23 -10.34 11.04
CA ALA A 3 -7.58 -10.75 12.29
C ALA A 3 -6.15 -11.27 12.03
N LEU A 4 -5.21 -11.09 12.96
CA LEU A 4 -3.77 -11.24 12.68
C LEU A 4 -3.07 -12.42 13.40
N VAL A 5 -3.70 -13.04 14.40
CA VAL A 5 -3.01 -14.01 15.29
C VAL A 5 -3.10 -15.44 14.76
N TYR A 6 -4.27 -15.85 14.29
CA TYR A 6 -4.51 -17.17 13.73
C TYR A 6 -5.08 -17.05 12.34
N SER A 7 -4.73 -18.02 11.49
CA SER A 7 -5.29 -18.09 10.15
C SER A 7 -6.79 -18.35 10.22
N SER A 8 -7.56 -17.49 9.57
CA SER A 8 -9.02 -17.61 9.49
C SER A 8 -9.42 -18.38 8.23
N LYS A 9 -10.53 -19.09 8.34
CA LYS A 9 -11.24 -19.65 7.18
C LYS A 9 -11.98 -18.52 6.45
N PRO A 10 -12.30 -18.69 5.15
CA PRO A 10 -12.98 -17.65 4.36
C PRO A 10 -14.25 -17.07 5.02
N HIS A 11 -15.10 -17.93 5.60
CA HIS A 11 -16.33 -17.49 6.27
C HIS A 11 -16.08 -16.71 7.57
N GLU A 12 -15.00 -17.02 8.29
CA GLU A 12 -14.60 -16.29 9.51
C GLU A 12 -14.08 -14.90 9.15
N THR A 13 -13.29 -14.80 8.06
CA THR A 13 -12.86 -13.51 7.51
C THR A 13 -14.05 -12.66 7.10
N ALA A 14 -15.04 -13.22 6.40
CA ALA A 14 -16.26 -12.51 6.02
C ALA A 14 -17.06 -12.06 7.25
N ALA A 15 -17.25 -12.93 8.24
CA ALA A 15 -17.96 -12.62 9.48
C ALA A 15 -17.29 -11.48 10.26
N HIS A 16 -15.95 -11.44 10.29
CA HIS A 16 -15.19 -10.32 10.88
C HIS A 16 -15.51 -8.99 10.20
N PHE A 17 -15.43 -8.94 8.87
CA PHE A 17 -15.74 -7.70 8.15
C PHE A 17 -17.20 -7.27 8.30
N ARG A 18 -18.15 -8.22 8.31
CA ARG A 18 -19.56 -7.95 8.59
C ARG A 18 -19.78 -7.36 9.98
N SER A 19 -19.12 -7.92 10.99
CA SER A 19 -19.21 -7.42 12.37
C SER A 19 -18.71 -5.97 12.47
N VAL A 20 -17.59 -5.65 11.83
CA VAL A 20 -17.07 -4.27 11.76
C VAL A 20 -18.02 -3.36 10.98
N ALA A 21 -18.55 -3.83 9.85
CA ALA A 21 -19.49 -3.09 9.02
C ALA A 21 -20.80 -2.75 9.76
N SER A 22 -21.34 -3.67 10.56
CA SER A 22 -22.55 -3.43 11.35
C SER A 22 -22.33 -2.51 12.55
N ALA A 23 -21.08 -2.22 12.93
CA ALA A 23 -20.74 -1.41 14.09
C ALA A 23 -20.53 0.09 13.76
N THR A 24 -20.60 0.49 12.50
CA THR A 24 -20.38 1.88 12.08
C THR A 24 -21.06 2.20 10.75
N ASP A 25 -21.51 3.43 10.57
CA ASP A 25 -22.02 3.92 9.29
C ASP A 25 -20.91 4.48 8.38
N LEU A 26 -19.66 4.50 8.84
CA LEU A 26 -18.53 5.03 8.08
C LEU A 26 -18.17 4.11 6.90
N PRO A 27 -17.68 4.67 5.77
CA PRO A 27 -17.18 3.89 4.66
C PRO A 27 -15.94 3.07 5.06
N ILE A 28 -15.91 1.80 4.65
CA ILE A 28 -14.88 0.83 4.97
C ILE A 28 -14.10 0.45 3.71
N MET A 29 -12.78 0.49 3.84
CA MET A 29 -11.83 -0.11 2.91
C MET A 29 -11.33 -1.43 3.47
N VAL A 30 -11.61 -2.53 2.78
CA VAL A 30 -11.02 -3.83 3.05
C VAL A 30 -9.57 -3.80 2.62
N TYR A 31 -8.66 -4.00 3.58
CA TYR A 31 -7.23 -4.07 3.32
C TYR A 31 -6.75 -5.52 3.33
N ASN A 32 -6.09 -5.94 2.24
CA ASN A 32 -5.47 -7.25 2.05
C ASN A 32 -3.95 -7.16 1.86
N ASN A 33 -3.18 -7.98 2.57
CA ASN A 33 -1.71 -8.10 2.51
C ASN A 33 -1.28 -9.48 3.04
N PRO A 34 -1.61 -10.57 2.31
CA PRO A 34 -1.30 -11.94 2.73
C PRO A 34 0.18 -12.20 3.02
N PRO A 35 1.15 -11.62 2.27
CA PRO A 35 2.57 -11.79 2.57
C PRO A 35 2.98 -11.45 4.01
N ILE A 36 2.31 -10.47 4.64
CA ILE A 36 2.67 -10.01 5.98
C ILE A 36 1.90 -10.73 7.09
N TYR A 37 0.59 -10.97 6.92
CA TYR A 37 -0.24 -11.50 8.00
C TYR A 37 -0.97 -12.81 7.69
N LYS A 38 -0.63 -13.48 6.58
CA LYS A 38 -1.10 -14.83 6.16
C LYS A 38 -2.58 -14.97 5.81
N ASN A 39 -3.46 -14.20 6.45
CA ASN A 39 -4.86 -14.17 6.10
C ASN A 39 -5.05 -13.48 4.75
N ASP A 40 -5.85 -14.11 3.89
CA ASP A 40 -6.12 -13.63 2.55
C ASP A 40 -7.59 -13.27 2.40
N VAL A 41 -7.84 -12.09 1.84
CA VAL A 41 -9.15 -11.66 1.40
C VAL A 41 -9.21 -11.81 -0.12
N THR A 42 -9.84 -12.88 -0.57
CA THR A 42 -9.98 -13.21 -2.00
C THR A 42 -11.19 -12.50 -2.61
N PRO A 43 -11.26 -12.41 -3.96
CA PRO A 43 -12.45 -11.94 -4.66
C PRO A 43 -13.74 -12.67 -4.25
N ASP A 44 -13.67 -14.00 -4.04
CA ASP A 44 -14.81 -14.80 -3.57
C ASP A 44 -15.31 -14.34 -2.20
N ILE A 45 -14.40 -14.04 -1.26
CA ILE A 45 -14.79 -13.51 0.06
C ILE A 45 -15.47 -12.15 -0.11
N LEU A 46 -14.91 -11.25 -0.92
CA LEU A 46 -15.50 -9.94 -1.19
C LEU A 46 -16.88 -10.03 -1.85
N ALA A 47 -17.10 -11.00 -2.73
CA ALA A 47 -18.41 -11.24 -3.34
C ALA A 47 -19.48 -11.57 -2.29
N THR A 48 -19.09 -12.27 -1.22
CA THR A 48 -19.98 -12.52 -0.08
C THR A 48 -20.22 -11.30 0.80
N LEU A 49 -19.57 -10.15 0.57
CA LEU A 49 -19.71 -8.93 1.37
C LEU A 49 -20.44 -7.81 0.62
N THR A 50 -21.00 -8.11 -0.55
CA THR A 50 -21.66 -7.14 -1.42
C THR A 50 -22.89 -6.48 -0.79
N ASP A 51 -23.55 -7.17 0.14
CA ASP A 51 -24.69 -6.71 0.93
C ASP A 51 -24.30 -5.75 2.08
N CYS A 52 -23.01 -5.65 2.44
CA CYS A 52 -22.54 -4.63 3.38
C CYS A 52 -22.31 -3.30 2.64
N GLU A 53 -23.33 -2.46 2.55
CA GLU A 53 -23.32 -1.21 1.76
C GLU A 53 -22.15 -0.27 2.10
N ASN A 54 -21.75 -0.20 3.38
CA ASN A 54 -20.64 0.63 3.83
C ASN A 54 -19.25 0.02 3.56
N ILE A 55 -19.13 -1.25 3.13
CA ILE A 55 -17.89 -1.79 2.58
C ILE A 55 -17.81 -1.36 1.11
N VAL A 56 -17.02 -0.33 0.84
CA VAL A 56 -17.02 0.36 -0.46
C VAL A 56 -15.75 0.16 -1.27
N CYS A 57 -14.66 -0.27 -0.63
CA CYS A 57 -13.35 -0.28 -1.27
C CYS A 57 -12.55 -1.53 -0.92
N PHE A 58 -11.78 -2.01 -1.89
CA PHE A 58 -10.78 -3.06 -1.73
C PHE A 58 -9.39 -2.51 -2.04
N LYS A 59 -8.49 -2.55 -1.05
CA LYS A 59 -7.06 -2.29 -1.21
C LYS A 59 -6.30 -3.61 -1.13
N ASP A 60 -5.58 -3.94 -2.21
CA ASP A 60 -4.79 -5.18 -2.29
C ASP A 60 -3.28 -4.92 -2.35
N SER A 61 -2.56 -5.52 -1.40
CA SER A 61 -1.11 -5.59 -1.33
C SER A 61 -0.61 -7.04 -1.52
N SER A 62 -1.35 -7.90 -2.24
CA SER A 62 -0.89 -9.28 -2.50
C SER A 62 0.18 -9.36 -3.59
N GLY A 63 0.23 -8.34 -4.46
CA GLY A 63 1.06 -8.33 -5.68
C GLY A 63 0.39 -8.97 -6.89
N ASP A 64 -0.78 -9.62 -6.72
CA ASP A 64 -1.51 -10.25 -7.80
C ASP A 64 -2.59 -9.35 -8.39
N THR A 65 -2.25 -8.63 -9.45
CA THR A 65 -3.17 -7.69 -10.12
C THR A 65 -4.36 -8.35 -10.81
N ARG A 66 -4.30 -9.66 -11.08
CA ARG A 66 -5.42 -10.41 -11.69
C ARG A 66 -6.67 -10.37 -10.80
N ARG A 67 -6.47 -10.26 -9.48
CA ARG A 67 -7.56 -10.17 -8.49
C ARG A 67 -8.50 -8.98 -8.72
N PHE A 68 -8.00 -7.89 -9.28
CA PHE A 68 -8.84 -6.75 -9.65
C PHE A 68 -9.79 -7.09 -10.80
N ILE A 69 -9.29 -7.82 -11.81
CA ILE A 69 -10.10 -8.30 -12.93
C ILE A 69 -11.10 -9.34 -12.44
N ASP A 70 -10.65 -10.32 -11.65
CA ASP A 70 -11.51 -11.38 -11.12
C ASP A 70 -12.66 -10.78 -10.32
N LEU A 71 -12.36 -9.85 -9.41
CA LEU A 71 -13.38 -9.17 -8.62
C LEU A 71 -14.34 -8.35 -9.50
N ARG A 72 -13.84 -7.58 -10.46
CA ARG A 72 -14.67 -6.81 -11.39
C ARG A 72 -15.59 -7.72 -12.22
N ASN A 73 -15.11 -8.89 -12.63
CA ASN A 73 -15.91 -9.88 -13.34
C ASN A 73 -17.00 -10.49 -12.44
N THR A 74 -16.71 -10.69 -11.16
CA THR A 74 -17.66 -11.30 -10.21
C THR A 74 -18.74 -10.33 -9.74
N VAL A 75 -18.39 -9.07 -9.45
CA VAL A 75 -19.32 -8.12 -8.79
C VAL A 75 -19.48 -6.77 -9.51
N GLY A 76 -18.92 -6.62 -10.72
CA GLY A 76 -18.96 -5.36 -11.46
C GLY A 76 -18.29 -4.22 -10.68
N ASP A 77 -18.88 -3.03 -10.73
CA ASP A 77 -18.34 -1.82 -10.11
C ASP A 77 -18.65 -1.67 -8.61
N ARG A 78 -19.01 -2.78 -7.93
CA ARG A 78 -19.44 -2.73 -6.53
C ARG A 78 -18.37 -2.20 -5.57
N PHE A 79 -17.09 -2.42 -5.87
CA PHE A 79 -15.99 -1.96 -5.02
C PHE A 79 -15.05 -1.04 -5.80
N VAL A 80 -14.66 0.05 -5.14
CA VAL A 80 -13.52 0.89 -5.58
C VAL A 80 -12.23 0.12 -5.35
N LEU A 81 -11.37 0.04 -6.34
CA LEU A 81 -10.15 -0.78 -6.29
C LEU A 81 -8.91 0.08 -6.06
N PHE A 82 -8.06 -0.30 -5.09
CA PHE A 82 -6.81 0.40 -4.77
C PHE A 82 -5.62 -0.57 -4.77
N ALA A 83 -4.55 -0.18 -5.45
CA ALA A 83 -3.26 -0.83 -5.31
C ALA A 83 -2.66 -0.52 -3.93
N GLY A 84 -2.07 -1.53 -3.30
CA GLY A 84 -1.41 -1.41 -2.02
C GLY A 84 0.08 -1.71 -2.05
N LEU A 85 0.65 -2.00 -3.23
CA LEU A 85 2.08 -2.16 -3.43
C LEU A 85 2.55 -1.21 -4.53
N ASP A 86 3.68 -0.59 -4.24
CA ASP A 86 4.30 0.44 -5.05
C ASP A 86 4.89 -0.08 -6.36
N ASP A 87 5.37 -1.30 -6.38
CA ASP A 87 6.07 -1.91 -7.50
C ASP A 87 5.18 -2.78 -8.40
N VAL A 88 3.85 -2.66 -8.26
CA VAL A 88 2.85 -3.23 -9.18
C VAL A 88 1.77 -2.22 -9.57
N VAL A 89 2.00 -0.94 -9.33
CA VAL A 89 0.97 0.12 -9.43
C VAL A 89 0.51 0.39 -10.87
N VAL A 90 1.39 0.29 -11.87
CA VAL A 90 1.01 0.61 -13.27
C VAL A 90 0.10 -0.45 -13.84
N GLU A 91 0.48 -1.72 -13.69
CA GLU A 91 -0.36 -2.84 -14.09
C GLU A 91 -1.67 -2.85 -13.30
N SER A 92 -1.64 -2.52 -12.00
CA SER A 92 -2.87 -2.41 -11.18
C SER A 92 -3.84 -1.38 -11.75
N ILE A 93 -3.36 -0.17 -12.08
CA ILE A 93 -4.22 0.86 -12.68
C ILE A 93 -4.69 0.44 -14.08
N ALA A 94 -3.82 -0.18 -14.88
CA ALA A 94 -4.17 -0.67 -16.21
C ALA A 94 -5.32 -1.69 -16.18
N VAL A 95 -5.42 -2.50 -15.12
CA VAL A 95 -6.49 -3.50 -14.96
C VAL A 95 -7.69 -3.02 -14.13
N GLY A 96 -7.76 -1.72 -13.84
CA GLY A 96 -8.96 -1.10 -13.25
C GLY A 96 -8.84 -0.70 -11.79
N ALA A 97 -7.64 -0.69 -11.20
CA ALA A 97 -7.41 0.02 -9.94
C ALA A 97 -7.59 1.53 -10.14
N GLU A 98 -8.35 2.15 -9.26
CA GLU A 98 -8.64 3.57 -9.29
C GLU A 98 -7.58 4.40 -8.55
N GLY A 99 -6.92 3.81 -7.57
CA GLY A 99 -5.90 4.53 -6.83
C GLY A 99 -4.85 3.62 -6.26
N TRP A 100 -4.02 4.22 -5.44
CA TRP A 100 -2.88 3.57 -4.83
C TRP A 100 -2.59 4.22 -3.49
N ILE A 101 -2.34 3.40 -2.47
CA ILE A 101 -1.92 3.86 -1.15
C ILE A 101 -0.48 3.43 -0.93
N SER A 102 0.42 4.39 -1.06
CA SER A 102 1.88 4.22 -1.09
C SER A 102 2.58 4.74 0.15
N GLY A 103 3.54 3.98 0.66
CA GLY A 103 4.47 4.48 1.65
C GLY A 103 5.51 5.45 1.06
N MET A 104 6.06 5.16 -0.13
CA MET A 104 7.06 6.03 -0.77
C MET A 104 6.53 7.40 -1.19
N SER A 105 5.20 7.56 -1.28
CA SER A 105 4.56 8.87 -1.50
C SER A 105 4.86 9.88 -0.40
N ASN A 106 5.20 9.44 0.82
CA ASN A 106 5.68 10.33 1.89
C ASN A 106 6.98 11.01 1.47
N ALA A 107 7.96 10.22 1.04
CA ALA A 107 9.27 10.70 0.59
C ALA A 107 9.20 11.50 -0.73
N PHE A 108 8.42 11.01 -1.70
CA PHE A 108 8.45 11.51 -3.07
C PHE A 108 7.11 12.11 -3.54
N ARG A 109 6.49 12.97 -2.72
CA ARG A 109 5.14 13.57 -2.95
C ARG A 109 4.90 14.14 -4.35
N ALA A 110 5.84 14.92 -4.88
CA ALA A 110 5.69 15.55 -6.20
C ALA A 110 5.76 14.53 -7.35
N LYS A 111 6.60 13.50 -7.23
CA LYS A 111 6.75 12.45 -8.24
C LYS A 111 5.60 11.43 -8.17
N GLY A 112 5.12 11.10 -6.97
CA GLY A 112 3.95 10.26 -6.76
C GLY A 112 2.66 10.86 -7.37
N LYS A 113 2.46 12.19 -7.27
CA LYS A 113 1.33 12.87 -7.95
C LYS A 113 1.39 12.77 -9.47
N ARG A 114 2.59 12.87 -10.06
CA ARG A 114 2.74 12.73 -11.51
C ARG A 114 2.47 11.29 -11.96
N TYR A 115 2.85 10.33 -11.12
CA TYR A 115 2.65 8.92 -11.36
C TYR A 115 1.19 8.48 -11.31
N SER A 116 0.37 9.01 -10.39
CA SER A 116 -1.05 8.65 -10.30
C SER A 116 -1.91 9.25 -11.43
N VAL A 117 -1.45 10.34 -12.04
CA VAL A 117 -2.19 11.06 -13.09
C VAL A 117 -1.91 10.49 -14.49
N SER A 118 -0.67 10.10 -14.80
CA SER A 118 -0.28 9.68 -16.16
C SER A 118 -0.99 8.41 -16.67
N PRO A 119 -1.11 7.31 -15.90
CA PRO A 119 -1.80 6.09 -16.35
C PRO A 119 -3.29 6.31 -16.63
N ARG A 120 -3.96 7.14 -15.82
CA ARG A 120 -5.38 7.49 -16.00
C ARG A 120 -5.64 8.38 -17.22
N GLN A 121 -4.62 9.09 -17.73
CA GLN A 121 -4.72 9.99 -18.88
C GLN A 121 -4.23 9.36 -20.19
N GLN A 122 -4.08 8.03 -20.24
CA GLN A 122 -3.55 7.30 -21.42
C GLN A 122 -2.11 7.71 -21.81
N ARG A 123 -1.34 8.30 -20.89
CA ARG A 123 0.09 8.64 -21.09
C ARG A 123 0.97 7.46 -20.69
N TYR A 124 0.72 6.31 -21.29
CA TYR A 124 1.32 5.04 -20.86
C TYR A 124 2.84 5.03 -21.02
N GLU A 125 3.37 5.56 -22.11
CA GLU A 125 4.81 5.62 -22.36
C GLU A 125 5.55 6.42 -21.29
N GLU A 126 5.01 7.58 -20.90
CA GLU A 126 5.59 8.40 -19.83
C GLU A 126 5.47 7.72 -18.47
N ALA A 127 4.31 7.11 -18.18
CA ALA A 127 4.11 6.34 -16.95
C ALA A 127 5.13 5.20 -16.85
N MET A 128 5.34 4.45 -17.94
CA MET A 128 6.32 3.36 -18.00
C MET A 128 7.76 3.84 -17.87
N ALA A 129 8.12 4.97 -18.48
CA ALA A 129 9.45 5.55 -18.33
C ALA A 129 9.73 5.94 -16.88
N LEU A 130 8.78 6.59 -16.22
CA LEU A 130 8.87 6.92 -14.79
C LEU A 130 8.89 5.66 -13.92
N TYR A 131 8.07 4.67 -14.24
CA TYR A 131 7.98 3.41 -13.50
C TYR A 131 9.32 2.68 -13.48
N ARG A 132 9.92 2.50 -14.66
CA ARG A 132 11.24 1.87 -14.81
C ARG A 132 12.32 2.61 -14.04
N TRP A 133 12.32 3.94 -14.11
CA TRP A 133 13.29 4.76 -13.39
C TRP A 133 13.12 4.69 -11.86
N PHE A 134 11.87 4.65 -11.39
CA PHE A 134 11.53 4.70 -9.96
C PHE A 134 11.48 3.31 -9.30
N MET A 135 11.46 2.24 -10.09
CA MET A 135 11.32 0.85 -9.63
C MET A 135 12.23 0.46 -8.45
N PRO A 136 13.54 0.78 -8.43
CA PRO A 136 14.39 0.42 -7.29
C PRO A 136 13.91 1.02 -5.96
N LEU A 137 13.27 2.20 -6.00
CA LEU A 137 12.67 2.84 -4.82
C LEU A 137 11.29 2.27 -4.50
N LEU A 138 10.51 1.85 -5.50
CA LEU A 138 9.21 1.22 -5.29
C LEU A 138 9.33 -0.13 -4.57
N HIS A 139 10.38 -0.90 -4.84
CA HIS A 139 10.69 -2.14 -4.10
C HIS A 139 10.97 -1.92 -2.60
N LEU A 140 11.24 -0.68 -2.17
CA LEU A 140 11.38 -0.36 -0.75
C LEU A 140 10.05 -0.37 0.01
N ASP A 141 8.92 -0.29 -0.68
CA ASP A 141 7.58 -0.40 -0.08
C ASP A 141 7.11 -1.86 0.02
N ALA A 142 7.64 -2.75 -0.83
CA ALA A 142 7.24 -4.15 -0.94
C ALA A 142 8.02 -5.11 -0.02
N ARG A 143 8.62 -4.59 1.06
CA ARG A 143 9.49 -5.33 1.99
C ARG A 143 8.98 -5.30 3.43
N PRO A 144 9.33 -6.29 4.27
CA PRO A 144 8.94 -6.29 5.68
C PRO A 144 9.44 -5.08 6.47
N ASP A 145 10.59 -4.50 6.08
CA ASP A 145 11.20 -3.32 6.68
C ASP A 145 10.83 -2.00 5.96
N LEU A 146 9.66 -1.95 5.29
CA LEU A 146 9.22 -0.77 4.51
C LEU A 146 9.20 0.51 5.34
N VAL A 147 8.77 0.43 6.60
CA VAL A 147 8.67 1.61 7.48
C VAL A 147 10.06 2.20 7.73
N GLN A 148 11.08 1.34 7.87
CA GLN A 148 12.46 1.72 8.04
C GLN A 148 13.06 2.30 6.76
N CYS A 149 12.62 1.83 5.60
CA CYS A 149 13.07 2.40 4.34
C CYS A 149 12.45 3.78 4.08
N ILE A 150 11.14 3.94 4.30
CA ILE A 150 10.44 5.21 4.09
C ILE A 150 10.99 6.30 5.00
N LYS A 151 11.12 6.02 6.30
CA LYS A 151 11.67 7.01 7.24
C LYS A 151 13.16 7.32 6.96
N LEU A 152 13.94 6.38 6.37
CA LEU A 152 15.31 6.65 5.93
C LEU A 152 15.30 7.59 4.72
N CYS A 153 14.39 7.36 3.76
CA CYS A 153 14.20 8.26 2.64
C CYS A 153 13.75 9.66 3.09
N GLU A 154 12.86 9.76 4.08
CA GLU A 154 12.49 11.04 4.71
C GLU A 154 13.73 11.75 5.28
N GLU A 155 14.56 11.04 6.07
CA GLU A 155 15.76 11.63 6.68
C GLU A 155 16.77 12.12 5.63
N LEU A 156 17.00 11.32 4.58
CA LEU A 156 17.85 11.71 3.44
C LEU A 156 17.32 12.94 2.70
N LEU A 157 16.01 13.21 2.78
CA LEU A 157 15.37 14.39 2.24
C LEU A 157 15.27 15.55 3.25
N GLY A 158 15.97 15.43 4.39
CA GLY A 158 16.01 16.45 5.45
C GLY A 158 14.74 16.50 6.30
N ARG A 159 13.95 15.42 6.33
CA ARG A 159 12.68 15.35 7.06
C ARG A 159 12.69 14.19 8.06
N GLY A 160 12.20 14.43 9.27
CA GLY A 160 12.13 13.41 10.31
C GLY A 160 13.49 13.06 10.93
N SER A 161 13.46 12.09 11.84
CA SER A 161 14.64 11.61 12.58
C SER A 161 14.52 10.09 12.66
N ALA A 162 15.23 9.38 11.79
CA ALA A 162 15.07 7.95 11.68
C ALA A 162 15.85 7.25 12.80
N ILE A 163 15.14 6.88 13.87
CA ILE A 163 15.68 6.03 14.92
C ILE A 163 15.28 4.60 14.60
N TYR A 164 16.27 3.77 14.26
CA TYR A 164 16.07 2.33 14.09
C TYR A 164 17.08 1.54 14.91
N PRO A 165 16.67 0.42 15.52
CA PRO A 165 17.60 -0.65 15.79
C PRO A 165 17.91 -1.33 14.45
N SER A 166 18.97 -0.94 13.73
CA SER A 166 19.33 -1.61 12.47
C SER A 166 20.79 -2.07 12.47
N ALA A 167 21.00 -3.30 12.01
CA ALA A 167 22.28 -3.83 11.58
C ALA A 167 22.84 -3.10 10.33
N ALA A 168 22.11 -2.12 9.78
CA ALA A 168 22.54 -1.29 8.66
C ALA A 168 23.33 -0.04 9.10
N SER A 169 23.50 0.20 10.40
CA SER A 169 24.30 1.32 10.93
C SER A 169 25.83 1.05 10.94
N GLY A 170 26.36 0.40 9.91
CA GLY A 170 27.81 0.32 9.68
C GLY A 170 28.41 1.64 9.19
N ALA A 171 27.58 2.60 8.78
CA ALA A 171 28.03 3.94 8.43
C ALA A 171 28.06 4.82 9.69
N GLY A 172 29.27 5.22 10.06
CA GLY A 172 29.61 5.82 11.34
C GLY A 172 28.73 7.00 11.76
N ARG A 173 28.43 7.04 13.05
CA ARG A 173 27.95 8.23 13.75
C ARG A 173 28.91 9.38 13.45
N ARG A 174 28.50 10.32 12.59
CA ARG A 174 29.13 11.64 12.55
C ARG A 174 28.66 12.35 13.81
N ASN A 175 29.55 12.41 14.80
CA ASN A 175 29.43 13.38 15.88
C ASN A 175 29.32 14.77 15.24
N ALA A 176 28.17 15.42 15.38
CA ALA A 176 28.09 16.85 15.18
C ALA A 176 29.03 17.52 16.20
N PRO A 177 29.84 18.52 15.82
CA PRO A 177 30.68 19.21 16.77
C PRO A 177 29.77 19.91 17.78
N ALA A 178 30.01 19.66 19.07
CA ALA A 178 29.38 20.40 20.14
C ALA A 178 29.75 21.87 19.97
N GLY A 179 28.77 22.68 19.56
CA GLY A 179 28.84 24.12 19.71
C GLY A 179 28.94 24.44 21.19
N GLY A 180 30.12 24.85 21.63
CA GLY A 180 30.38 25.44 22.92
C GLY A 180 31.15 26.74 22.72
N GLY A 181 30.44 27.85 22.69
CA GLY A 181 31.04 29.12 23.11
C GLY A 181 31.22 29.06 24.63
N ASP A 182 32.38 29.50 25.12
CA ASP A 182 32.49 30.76 25.87
C ASP A 182 33.95 31.01 26.28
N ARG A 183 34.48 32.16 25.85
CA ARG A 183 35.55 33.02 26.38
C ARG A 183 36.33 33.73 25.28
#